data_AF-A0AAV4UHP9-F1
#
_entry.id   AF-A0AAV4UHP9-F1
#
_cell.length_a   1.000
_cell.length_b   1.000
_cell.length_c   1.000
_cell.angle_alpha   90.00
_cell.angle_beta   90.00
_cell.angle_gamma   90.00
#
_symmetry.space_group_name_H-M   'P 1'
#
loop_
_entity.id
_entity.type
_entity.pdbx_description
1 polymer ?
#
loop_
_entity_poly.entity_id
_entity_poly.type
_entity_poly.pdbx_seq_one_letter_code
_entity_poly.pdbx_strand_id
1 'polypeptide(L)'
;MKWNAEITEEEALNSLESEMFSFKKVKYYSVPEAFFLASNESKLVHVADLEAIINENLDPAISFLARMCLKYYEFPVESIVFFPNGSAIHRINANTLLGIANEQDSIFEIRDPIEKNYQEFLEKALLMSKAMKVD
;
A
#
# COMPACT_ATOMS: atom_id res chain seq x y z
N MET A 1 39.91 -20.75 -5.32
CA MET A 1 39.38 -19.89 -4.23
C MET A 1 39.45 -20.68 -2.94
N LYS A 2 40.11 -20.14 -1.91
CA LYS A 2 40.05 -20.70 -0.56
C LYS A 2 39.00 -19.90 0.19
N TRP A 3 37.93 -20.58 0.62
CA TRP A 3 36.94 -20.02 1.53
C TRP A 3 37.59 -19.94 2.90
N ASN A 4 37.75 -18.72 3.42
CA ASN A 4 38.48 -18.47 4.66
C ASN A 4 37.54 -18.24 5.86
N ALA A 5 36.25 -18.05 5.58
CA ALA A 5 35.18 -17.91 6.57
C ALA A 5 33.86 -18.32 5.93
N GLU A 6 33.05 -19.07 6.68
CA GLU A 6 31.64 -19.31 6.37
C GLU A 6 30.84 -18.23 7.08
N ILE A 7 29.97 -17.55 6.34
CA ILE A 7 28.93 -16.70 6.93
C ILE A 7 27.72 -17.57 7.19
N THR A 8 26.93 -17.19 8.18
CA THR A 8 25.66 -17.87 8.47
C THR A 8 24.67 -17.68 7.32
N GLU A 9 23.68 -18.56 7.22
CA GLU A 9 22.63 -18.47 6.20
C GLU A 9 21.88 -17.12 6.26
N GLU A 10 21.63 -16.62 7.46
CA GLU A 10 21.00 -15.32 7.69
C GLU A 10 21.85 -14.15 7.16
N GLU A 11 23.17 -14.17 7.40
CA GLU A 11 24.10 -13.16 6.90
C GLU A 11 24.24 -13.21 5.37
N ALA A 12 24.18 -14.41 4.78
CA ALA A 12 24.18 -14.61 3.34
C ALA A 12 22.89 -14.05 2.71
N LEU A 13 21.72 -14.36 3.28
CA LEU A 13 20.43 -13.86 2.80
C LEU A 13 20.37 -12.33 2.88
N ASN A 14 20.79 -11.76 4.00
CA ASN A 14 20.80 -10.30 4.20
C ASN A 14 21.74 -9.59 3.23
N SER A 15 22.93 -10.15 2.96
CA SER A 15 23.87 -9.59 1.98
C SER A 15 23.28 -9.66 0.56
N LEU A 16 22.66 -10.79 0.20
CA LEU A 16 22.01 -10.97 -1.09
C LEU A 16 20.84 -10.00 -1.27
N GLU A 17 19.97 -9.86 -0.26
CA GLU A 17 18.84 -8.93 -0.31
C GLU A 17 19.29 -7.47 -0.41
N SER A 18 20.34 -7.07 0.32
CA SER A 18 20.89 -5.71 0.28
C SER A 18 21.44 -5.34 -1.10
N GLU A 19 22.11 -6.29 -1.76
CA GLU A 19 22.63 -6.10 -3.13
C GLU A 19 21.53 -6.15 -4.19
N MET A 20 20.58 -7.09 -4.08
CA MET A 20 19.51 -7.25 -5.07
C MET A 20 18.41 -6.17 -4.94
N PHE A 21 18.17 -5.66 -3.74
CA PHE A 21 17.12 -4.69 -3.45
C PHE A 21 17.72 -3.44 -2.82
N SER A 22 18.29 -2.57 -3.66
CA SER A 22 18.91 -1.31 -3.22
C SER A 22 17.95 -0.34 -2.49
N PHE A 23 16.64 -0.53 -2.60
CA PHE A 23 15.62 0.16 -1.81
C PHE A 23 15.48 -0.38 -0.37
N LYS A 24 15.93 -1.61 -0.08
CA LYS A 24 16.01 -2.20 1.28
C LYS A 24 17.23 -1.73 2.08
N LYS A 25 18.04 -0.80 1.56
CA LYS A 25 19.19 -0.22 2.29
C LYS A 25 18.81 0.50 3.59
N VAL A 26 17.52 0.79 3.79
CA VAL A 26 16.99 1.32 5.05
C VAL A 26 16.62 0.15 5.95
N LYS A 27 17.26 0.06 7.11
CA LYS A 27 16.94 -0.95 8.12
C LYS A 27 15.48 -0.81 8.55
N TYR A 28 14.69 -1.84 8.32
CA TYR A 28 13.33 -1.94 8.83
C TYR A 28 13.38 -2.35 10.30
N TYR A 29 12.57 -1.66 11.10
CA TYR A 29 12.35 -2.00 12.49
C TYR A 29 10.92 -2.50 12.63
N SER A 30 10.69 -3.42 13.56
CA SER A 30 9.33 -3.72 13.97
C SER A 30 8.68 -2.44 14.51
N VAL A 31 7.35 -2.31 14.39
CA VAL A 31 6.64 -1.11 14.88
C VAL A 31 7.03 -0.72 16.32
N PRO A 32 7.14 -1.65 17.28
CA PRO A 32 7.52 -1.30 18.65
C PRO A 32 8.92 -0.71 18.75
N GLU A 33 9.89 -1.32 18.07
CA GLU A 33 11.26 -0.84 18.02
C GLU A 33 11.36 0.51 17.32
N ALA A 34 10.59 0.70 16.23
CA ALA A 34 10.57 1.93 15.47
C ALA A 34 10.06 3.11 16.33
N PHE A 35 8.95 2.91 17.05
CA PHE A 35 8.41 3.93 17.96
C PHE A 35 9.31 4.19 19.16
N PHE A 36 9.92 3.13 19.73
CA PHE A 36 10.87 3.27 20.82
C PHE A 36 12.09 4.10 20.41
N LEU A 37 12.71 3.76 19.29
CA LEU A 37 13.88 4.47 18.75
C LEU A 37 13.52 5.90 18.35
N ALA A 38 12.37 6.12 17.71
CA ALA A 38 11.92 7.45 17.34
C ALA A 38 11.68 8.36 18.54
N SER A 39 11.11 7.81 19.62
CA SER A 39 10.93 8.54 20.89
C SER A 39 12.29 8.90 21.51
N ASN A 40 13.23 7.95 21.54
CA ASN A 40 14.52 8.14 22.18
C ASN A 40 15.46 9.07 21.37
N GLU A 41 15.37 9.02 20.04
CA GLU A 41 16.26 9.75 19.12
C GLU A 41 15.60 10.99 18.51
N SER A 42 14.37 11.32 18.89
CA SER A 42 13.57 12.42 18.32
C SER A 42 13.45 12.34 16.78
N LYS A 43 13.20 11.13 16.26
CA LYS A 43 13.04 10.86 14.82
C LYS A 43 11.57 10.65 14.45
N LEU A 44 11.26 10.79 13.16
CA LEU A 44 9.94 10.47 12.62
C LEU A 44 9.87 8.98 12.26
N VAL A 45 8.72 8.34 12.53
CA VAL A 45 8.44 6.96 12.12
C VAL A 45 7.64 6.98 10.83
N HIS A 46 8.10 6.25 9.81
CA HIS A 46 7.31 5.91 8.63
C HIS A 46 6.87 4.47 8.76
N VAL A 47 5.56 4.22 8.89
CA VAL A 47 5.01 2.88 9.12
C VAL A 47 4.30 2.39 7.86
N ALA A 48 4.61 1.17 7.44
CA ALA A 48 3.88 0.42 6.43
C ALA A 48 3.20 -0.79 7.10
N ASP A 49 2.16 -1.34 6.47
CA ASP A 49 1.47 -2.57 6.90
C ASP A 49 0.78 -2.53 8.28
N LEU A 50 0.23 -1.37 8.64
CA LEU A 50 -0.49 -1.13 9.89
C LEU A 50 -1.72 -2.02 10.10
N GLU A 51 -2.37 -2.47 9.02
CA GLU A 51 -3.57 -3.31 9.08
C GLU A 51 -3.27 -4.73 9.57
N ALA A 52 -2.15 -5.33 9.13
CA ALA A 52 -1.73 -6.66 9.57
C ALA A 52 -1.50 -6.69 11.09
N ILE A 53 -0.88 -5.64 11.64
CA ILE A 53 -0.58 -5.52 13.07
C ILE A 53 -1.86 -5.46 13.91
N ILE A 54 -2.90 -4.79 13.41
CA ILE A 54 -4.20 -4.74 14.09
C ILE A 54 -4.88 -6.11 14.10
N ASN A 55 -4.75 -6.86 13.00
CA ASN A 55 -5.38 -8.17 12.85
C ASN A 55 -4.66 -9.27 13.66
N GLU A 56 -3.34 -9.17 13.81
CA GLU A 56 -2.54 -10.12 14.61
C GLU A 56 -2.67 -9.88 16.14
N ASN A 57 -3.19 -8.71 16.55
CA ASN A 57 -3.59 -8.38 17.92
C ASN A 57 -2.51 -8.67 18.99
N LEU A 58 -1.25 -8.39 18.66
CA LEU A 58 -0.07 -8.79 19.45
C LEU A 58 0.05 -8.04 20.80
N ASP A 59 -0.29 -6.75 20.84
CA ASP A 59 -0.22 -5.90 22.06
C ASP A 59 -1.26 -4.74 21.97
N PRO A 60 -2.07 -4.51 23.03
CA PRO A 60 -2.96 -3.36 23.11
C PRO A 60 -2.32 -1.99 22.82
N ALA A 61 -1.09 -1.75 23.28
CA ALA A 61 -0.42 -0.46 23.10
C ALA A 61 0.01 -0.25 21.63
N ILE A 62 0.50 -1.30 20.99
CA ILE A 62 0.91 -1.29 19.57
C ILE A 62 -0.34 -1.14 18.69
N SER A 63 -1.39 -1.88 18.97
CA SER A 63 -2.68 -1.78 18.29
C SER A 63 -3.29 -0.37 18.39
N PHE A 64 -3.13 0.31 19.53
CA PHE A 64 -3.58 1.69 19.70
C PHE A 64 -2.80 2.66 18.80
N LEU A 65 -1.46 2.56 18.78
CA LEU A 65 -0.62 3.38 17.91
C LEU A 65 -0.92 3.14 16.43
N ALA A 66 -1.10 1.88 16.04
CA ALA A 66 -1.43 1.53 14.66
C ALA A 66 -2.78 2.11 14.21
N ARG A 67 -3.82 2.03 15.06
CA ARG A 67 -5.12 2.67 14.81
C ARG A 67 -5.02 4.18 14.70
N MET A 68 -4.18 4.82 15.52
CA MET A 68 -3.94 6.25 15.45
C MET A 68 -3.26 6.65 14.13
N CYS A 69 -2.28 5.87 13.67
CA CYS A 69 -1.66 6.09 12.36
C CYS A 69 -2.69 5.92 11.22
N LEU A 70 -3.48 4.84 11.22
CA LEU A 70 -4.52 4.61 10.21
C LEU A 70 -5.61 5.69 10.20
N LYS A 71 -5.95 6.25 11.37
CA LYS A 71 -6.93 7.34 11.47
C LYS A 71 -6.53 8.58 10.65
N TYR A 72 -5.25 8.86 10.55
CA TYR A 72 -4.73 10.01 9.79
C TYR A 72 -4.14 9.62 8.43
N TYR A 73 -4.06 8.32 8.14
CA TYR A 73 -3.55 7.80 6.89
C TYR A 73 -4.67 7.76 5.84
N GLU A 74 -4.62 8.69 4.90
CA GLU A 74 -5.41 8.60 3.66
C GLU A 74 -4.50 8.04 2.58
N PHE A 75 -4.70 6.78 2.19
CA PHE A 75 -3.97 6.15 1.09
C PHE A 75 -4.31 6.90 -0.22
N PRO A 76 -3.41 7.75 -0.78
CA PRO A 76 -3.79 8.76 -1.75
C PRO A 76 -3.51 8.31 -3.18
N VAL A 77 -3.59 7.00 -3.45
CA VAL A 77 -3.41 6.51 -4.81
C VAL A 77 -4.76 6.61 -5.50
N GLU A 78 -4.84 7.45 -6.53
CA GLU A 78 -6.03 7.58 -7.39
C GLU A 78 -5.69 7.22 -8.83
N SER A 79 -6.63 6.57 -9.51
CA SER A 79 -6.66 6.49 -10.97
C SER A 79 -7.51 7.64 -11.52
N ILE A 80 -7.00 8.37 -12.52
CA ILE A 80 -7.68 9.54 -13.10
C ILE A 80 -7.67 9.44 -14.62
N VAL A 81 -8.81 9.72 -15.25
CA VAL A 81 -8.95 9.86 -16.71
C VAL A 81 -9.06 11.35 -17.04
N PHE A 82 -8.33 11.82 -18.05
CA PHE A 82 -8.29 13.22 -18.47
C PHE A 82 -8.75 13.39 -19.93
N PHE A 83 -9.26 14.56 -20.24
CA PHE A 83 -9.34 15.06 -21.62
C PHE A 83 -7.95 15.48 -22.12
N PRO A 84 -7.73 15.55 -23.45
CA PRO A 84 -6.45 16.01 -24.01
C PRO A 84 -6.04 17.43 -23.59
N ASN A 85 -7.00 18.28 -23.20
CA ASN A 85 -6.75 19.63 -22.69
C ASN A 85 -6.31 19.66 -21.20
N GLY A 86 -6.21 18.50 -20.55
CA GLY A 86 -5.80 18.36 -19.15
C GLY A 86 -6.95 18.44 -18.12
N SER A 87 -8.20 18.63 -18.53
CA SER A 87 -9.34 18.56 -17.61
C SER A 87 -9.63 17.13 -17.17
N ALA A 88 -9.85 16.91 -15.88
CA ALA A 88 -10.18 15.58 -15.35
C ALA A 88 -11.63 15.17 -15.68
N ILE A 89 -11.80 13.98 -16.24
CA ILE A 89 -13.09 13.37 -16.58
C ILE A 89 -13.62 12.57 -15.40
N HIS A 90 -12.82 11.66 -14.86
CA HIS A 90 -13.22 10.80 -13.76
C HIS A 90 -12.01 10.39 -12.91
N ARG A 91 -12.22 10.16 -11.61
CA ARG A 91 -11.22 9.74 -10.65
C ARG A 91 -11.79 8.66 -9.72
N ILE A 92 -10.94 7.72 -9.30
CA ILE A 92 -11.28 6.67 -8.33
C ILE A 92 -10.08 6.40 -7.42
N ASN A 93 -10.34 6.25 -6.12
CA ASN A 93 -9.33 5.88 -5.12
C ASN A 93 -8.97 4.38 -5.23
N ALA A 94 -7.71 4.03 -4.98
CA ALA A 94 -7.20 2.67 -5.05
C ALA A 94 -7.92 1.71 -4.09
N ASN A 95 -8.33 2.16 -2.89
CA ASN A 95 -9.04 1.31 -1.94
C ASN A 95 -10.44 0.94 -2.45
N THR A 96 -11.11 1.89 -3.13
CA THR A 96 -12.39 1.62 -3.82
C THR A 96 -12.19 0.68 -5.00
N LEU A 97 -11.13 0.91 -5.79
CA LEU A 97 -10.82 0.09 -6.96
C LEU A 97 -10.51 -1.36 -6.57
N LEU A 98 -9.66 -1.56 -5.55
CA LEU A 98 -9.22 -2.85 -5.06
C LEU A 98 -10.31 -3.62 -4.30
N GLY A 99 -11.48 -3.01 -4.06
CA GLY A 99 -12.60 -3.69 -3.41
C GLY A 99 -12.40 -3.94 -1.92
N ILE A 100 -11.43 -3.29 -1.26
CA ILE A 100 -11.10 -3.46 0.17
C ILE A 100 -12.30 -3.14 1.07
N ALA A 101 -13.31 -2.42 0.57
CA ALA A 101 -14.53 -2.05 1.29
C ALA A 101 -15.74 -3.00 1.10
N ASN A 102 -15.71 -3.98 0.18
CA ASN A 102 -16.89 -4.79 -0.15
C ASN A 102 -16.62 -6.29 -0.03
N GLU A 103 -16.65 -6.82 1.20
CA GLU A 103 -16.89 -8.24 1.46
C GLU A 103 -18.38 -8.56 1.24
N GLN A 104 -18.82 -8.65 -0.01
CA GLN A 104 -20.03 -9.39 -0.32
C GLN A 104 -19.82 -10.26 -1.55
N ASP A 105 -19.86 -11.56 -1.30
CA ASP A 105 -19.82 -12.65 -2.27
C ASP A 105 -20.65 -12.36 -3.52
N SER A 106 -20.05 -12.55 -4.70
CA SER A 106 -20.80 -12.64 -5.95
C SER A 106 -20.67 -14.03 -6.53
N ILE A 107 -21.83 -14.67 -6.70
CA ILE A 107 -22.03 -16.06 -7.13
C ILE A 107 -21.94 -16.20 -8.67
N PHE A 108 -21.63 -15.13 -9.40
CA PHE A 108 -21.55 -15.16 -10.87
C PHE A 108 -20.23 -14.56 -11.38
N GLU A 109 -19.35 -15.46 -11.80
CA GLU A 109 -18.32 -15.38 -12.84
C GLU A 109 -17.94 -13.99 -13.40
N ILE A 110 -17.26 -13.17 -12.60
CA ILE A 110 -16.28 -12.20 -13.11
C ILE A 110 -14.94 -12.57 -12.46
N ARG A 111 -13.89 -12.74 -13.28
CA ARG A 111 -12.63 -13.39 -12.90
C ARG A 111 -11.76 -12.64 -11.89
N ASP A 112 -12.08 -11.39 -11.58
CA ASP A 112 -11.49 -10.65 -10.47
C ASP A 112 -12.42 -9.45 -10.11
N PRO A 113 -12.86 -9.29 -8.86
CA PRO A 113 -13.63 -8.11 -8.42
C PRO A 113 -12.96 -6.77 -8.79
N ILE A 114 -11.64 -6.76 -8.90
CA ILE A 114 -10.86 -5.58 -9.28
C ILE A 114 -11.07 -5.23 -10.76
N GLU A 115 -11.09 -6.24 -11.64
CA GLU A 115 -11.28 -6.04 -13.08
C GLU A 115 -12.67 -5.46 -13.37
N LYS A 116 -13.70 -5.94 -12.64
CA LYS A 116 -15.05 -5.38 -12.68
C LYS A 116 -15.07 -3.90 -12.30
N ASN A 117 -14.51 -3.56 -11.13
CA ASN A 117 -14.49 -2.17 -10.63
C ASN A 117 -13.74 -1.24 -11.59
N TYR A 118 -12.65 -1.73 -12.19
CA TYR A 118 -11.89 -0.96 -13.17
C TYR A 118 -12.68 -0.76 -14.47
N GLN A 119 -13.36 -1.79 -14.96
CA GLN A 119 -14.20 -1.68 -16.15
C GLN A 119 -15.35 -0.69 -15.93
N GLU A 120 -16.05 -0.77 -14.79
CA GLU A 120 -17.13 0.17 -14.44
C GLU A 120 -16.61 1.62 -14.35
N PHE A 121 -15.41 1.82 -13.80
CA PHE A 121 -14.75 3.11 -13.77
C PHE A 121 -14.50 3.67 -15.18
N LEU A 122 -13.99 2.85 -16.10
CA LEU A 122 -13.72 3.26 -17.49
C LEU A 122 -15.01 3.53 -18.29
N GLU A 123 -16.03 2.69 -18.14
CA GLU A 123 -17.34 2.87 -18.79
C GLU A 123 -17.99 4.18 -18.34
N LYS A 124 -17.93 4.47 -17.05
CA LYS A 124 -18.43 5.74 -16.50
C LYS A 124 -17.64 6.93 -17.02
N ALA A 125 -16.31 6.82 -17.10
CA ALA A 125 -15.48 7.87 -17.70
C ALA A 125 -15.84 8.13 -19.17
N LEU A 126 -16.09 7.08 -19.96
CA LEU A 126 -16.52 7.19 -21.35
C LEU A 126 -17.90 7.82 -21.52
N LEU A 127 -18.83 7.53 -20.61
CA LEU A 127 -20.15 8.18 -20.60
C LEU A 127 -20.02 9.67 -20.26
N MET A 128 -19.23 10.00 -19.24
CA MET A 128 -18.96 11.39 -18.84
C MET A 128 -18.27 12.16 -19.96
N SER A 129 -17.31 11.56 -20.66
CA SER A 129 -16.61 12.20 -21.77
C SER A 129 -17.51 12.53 -22.96
N LYS A 130 -18.57 11.74 -23.18
CA LYS A 130 -19.58 11.99 -24.23
C LYS A 130 -20.61 13.05 -23.82
N ALA A 131 -20.91 13.15 -22.53
CA ALA A 131 -21.86 14.12 -22.00
C ALA A 131 -21.25 15.52 -21.82
N MET A 132 -19.97 15.60 -21.49
CA MET A 132 -19.21 16.85 -21.40
C MET A 132 -18.78 17.28 -22.80
N LYS A 133 -19.49 18.23 -23.39
CA LYS A 133 -18.96 18.97 -24.55
C LYS A 133 -17.78 19.80 -24.06
N VAL A 134 -16.59 19.44 -24.51
CA VAL A 134 -15.40 20.27 -24.35
C VAL A 134 -15.40 21.24 -25.52
N ASP A 135 -15.60 22.53 -25.23
CA ASP A 135 -15.47 23.63 -26.19
C ASP A 135 -14.02 23.82 -26.65
#